data_AF-A0A160PUA2-F1
#
_entry.id   AF-A0A160PUA2-F1
#
_cell.length_a   1.000
_cell.length_b   1.000
_cell.length_c   1.000
_cell.angle_alpha   90.00
_cell.angle_beta   90.00
_cell.angle_gamma   90.00
#
_symmetry.space_group_name_H-M   'P 1'
#
loop_
_entity.id
_entity.type
_entity.pdbx_description
1 polymer ?
#
loop_
_entity_poly.entity_id
_entity_poly.type
_entity_poly.pdbx_seq_one_letter_code
_entity_poly.pdbx_strand_id
1 'polypeptide(L)'
;MTQSMVGVSVGVSINREIDEDKYPYLSAYAAPVAVPVREIVGREEEVNKIMAALMRPEISNVMLVGPAGSGKTTLVQQALVKDPERNYIEVDVAKMVADLSTPAQMAARIKGVFEDAIAYRKHEGHELVLFIDEFHQIVQLSTAAVEAIKPILAMSGVLGVRVIAATTLEEFHEHIRPNQALTERLQEIRLTPTDQKTTVAILRGMADRYGVSDQFYDDHVFEQIYSTTERFMPSSVQPRKSIRVLDAMVGWHRLSGKPMDMDLLGDVLHDAIGVDIAFKVDGTSIKDKLDEKVMAQSLATTVVARRLQLVVADLHDKSRPLSNFLFTGPTGVGKTELVKQLARVLFGDDTGRLIRFDMSEFALESSLDLFRSELTRRVADQGNAIVLLDEVEKADRAIARLLLQVLDDGRLSDDYNREVSFLNTYIVMTTNAGSEIFETISNYATDDTGDGRAIKDFIKNIHTSIKNKGFPPELLGRVDEIVPFQPLSETTQDRIITKKLKDVASEVYARHGVVMHCSHKVMEFLLVDQVEESAESGGARGAVRSLQREVVTEVATFINTYPEVRDIYVDVDGQMRNKTNRVSTARVVIKRVEG
;
A
#
# COMPACT_ATOMS: atom_id res chain seq x y z
N MET A 1 -19.30 36.03 28.46
CA MET A 1 -20.75 36.24 28.34
C MET A 1 -21.31 35.08 27.55
N THR A 2 -22.10 34.26 28.22
CA THR A 2 -22.72 33.01 27.77
C THR A 2 -23.76 33.31 26.68
N GLN A 3 -23.48 32.96 25.43
CA GLN A 3 -24.53 32.78 24.43
C GLN A 3 -24.96 31.32 24.42
N SER A 4 -26.21 31.14 24.84
CA SER A 4 -26.99 29.91 24.87
C SER A 4 -27.01 29.25 23.49
N MET A 5 -26.51 28.03 23.40
CA MET A 5 -26.96 27.10 22.36
C MET A 5 -28.47 26.92 22.52
N VAL A 6 -29.21 27.32 21.49
CA VAL A 6 -30.63 27.05 21.36
C VAL A 6 -30.76 25.53 21.33
N GLY A 7 -31.26 24.96 22.43
CA GLY A 7 -31.64 23.56 22.50
C GLY A 7 -32.69 23.29 21.42
N VAL A 8 -32.32 22.47 20.44
CA VAL A 8 -33.30 21.82 19.58
C VAL A 8 -34.05 20.85 20.49
N SER A 9 -35.18 21.28 21.01
CA SER A 9 -36.15 20.40 21.65
C SER A 9 -36.77 19.51 20.57
N VAL A 10 -36.10 18.42 20.22
CA VAL A 10 -36.68 17.37 19.39
C VAL A 10 -37.67 16.62 20.27
N GLY A 11 -38.94 17.02 20.20
CA GLY A 11 -40.04 16.23 20.72
C GLY A 11 -40.25 15.01 19.86
N VAL A 12 -39.55 13.91 20.13
CA VAL A 12 -39.96 12.55 19.75
C VAL A 12 -39.52 11.60 20.85
N SER A 13 -40.46 11.33 21.74
CA SER A 13 -40.36 10.30 22.75
C SER A 13 -40.54 8.93 22.10
N ILE A 14 -39.48 8.11 22.03
CA ILE A 14 -39.54 6.69 22.44
C ILE A 14 -38.19 6.32 23.08
N ASN A 15 -38.20 6.39 24.40
CA ASN A 15 -37.41 5.56 25.30
C ASN A 15 -38.41 4.59 25.98
N ARG A 16 -39.40 4.06 25.21
CA ARG A 16 -40.30 3.03 25.74
C ARG A 16 -39.58 1.70 25.59
N GLU A 17 -39.26 1.07 26.72
CA GLU A 17 -38.91 -0.34 26.72
C GLU A 17 -40.00 -1.12 25.98
N ILE A 18 -39.59 -1.98 25.05
CA ILE A 18 -40.49 -2.87 24.35
C ILE A 18 -41.00 -3.87 25.38
N ASP A 19 -42.32 -3.91 25.57
CA ASP A 19 -42.98 -4.80 26.53
C ASP A 19 -42.71 -6.26 26.13
N GLU A 20 -41.83 -6.94 26.88
CA GLU A 20 -41.34 -8.30 26.58
C GLU A 20 -42.48 -9.33 26.55
N ASP A 21 -43.49 -9.16 27.40
CA ASP A 21 -44.65 -10.06 27.47
C ASP A 21 -45.56 -9.90 26.25
N LYS A 22 -45.64 -8.69 25.67
CA LYS A 22 -46.46 -8.42 24.48
C LYS A 22 -45.72 -8.63 23.16
N TYR A 23 -44.42 -8.37 23.14
CA TYR A 23 -43.59 -8.33 21.93
C TYR A 23 -42.26 -9.08 22.16
N PRO A 24 -42.31 -10.39 22.40
CA PRO A 24 -41.15 -11.18 22.81
C PRO A 24 -40.03 -11.22 21.77
N TYR A 25 -40.34 -11.20 20.47
CA TYR A 25 -39.32 -11.20 19.41
C TYR A 25 -38.69 -9.82 19.23
N LEU A 26 -39.49 -8.75 19.29
CA LEU A 26 -38.93 -7.40 19.24
C LEU A 26 -38.03 -7.12 20.45
N SER A 27 -38.44 -7.51 21.66
CA SER A 27 -37.60 -7.38 22.87
C SER A 27 -36.33 -8.23 22.77
N ALA A 28 -36.44 -9.46 22.26
CA ALA A 28 -35.30 -10.36 22.16
C ALA A 28 -34.28 -9.95 21.09
N TYR A 29 -34.71 -9.41 19.95
CA TYR A 29 -33.86 -9.24 18.76
C TYR A 29 -33.83 -7.83 18.18
N ALA A 30 -34.36 -6.83 18.89
CA ALA A 30 -34.40 -5.47 18.37
C ALA A 30 -34.16 -4.42 19.47
N ALA A 31 -33.68 -3.25 19.06
CA ALA A 31 -33.42 -2.12 19.95
C ALA A 31 -33.79 -0.79 19.26
N PRO A 32 -34.16 0.26 20.01
CA PRO A 32 -34.40 1.57 19.40
C PRO A 32 -33.18 2.06 18.61
N VAL A 33 -33.40 2.60 17.41
CA VAL A 33 -32.32 3.23 16.64
C VAL A 33 -31.80 4.42 17.44
N ALA A 34 -30.48 4.46 17.67
CA ALA A 34 -29.86 5.55 18.41
C ALA A 34 -30.08 6.90 17.70
N VAL A 35 -30.52 7.91 18.46
CA VAL A 35 -30.62 9.28 17.97
C VAL A 35 -29.23 9.74 17.51
N PRO A 36 -29.10 10.38 16.34
CA PRO A 36 -27.81 10.85 15.90
C PRO A 36 -27.26 11.86 16.89
N VAL A 37 -26.03 11.63 17.34
CA VAL A 37 -25.37 12.47 18.36
C VAL A 37 -24.88 13.80 17.76
N ARG A 38 -25.16 14.06 16.49
CA ARG A 38 -24.72 15.25 15.75
C ARG A 38 -25.66 15.54 14.58
N GLU A 39 -25.59 16.77 14.09
CA GLU A 39 -26.11 17.09 12.77
C GLU A 39 -25.28 16.35 11.71
N ILE A 40 -25.97 15.65 10.82
CA ILE A 40 -25.35 14.88 9.76
C ILE A 40 -25.48 15.72 8.49
N VAL A 41 -24.35 15.94 7.80
CA VAL A 41 -24.23 16.86 6.68
C VAL A 41 -24.12 16.09 5.36
N GLY A 42 -24.74 16.62 4.29
CA GLY A 42 -24.49 16.19 2.92
C GLY A 42 -25.13 14.86 2.48
N ARG A 43 -26.34 14.56 2.98
CA ARG A 43 -27.15 13.39 2.60
C ARG A 43 -28.65 13.71 2.48
N GLU A 44 -28.98 14.98 2.29
CA GLU A 44 -30.36 15.46 2.34
C GLU A 44 -31.24 14.83 1.25
N GLU A 45 -30.69 14.63 0.05
CA GLU A 45 -31.41 13.98 -1.04
C GLU A 45 -31.74 12.52 -0.74
N GLU A 46 -30.77 11.75 -0.22
CA GLU A 46 -30.99 10.36 0.14
C GLU A 46 -31.98 10.23 1.29
N VAL A 47 -31.92 11.11 2.30
CA VAL A 47 -32.93 11.17 3.37
C VAL A 47 -34.31 11.49 2.78
N ASN A 48 -34.42 12.47 1.88
CA ASN A 48 -35.70 12.81 1.25
C ASN A 48 -36.26 11.65 0.43
N LYS A 49 -35.39 10.84 -0.22
CA LYS A 49 -35.81 9.62 -0.92
C LYS A 49 -36.31 8.54 0.06
N ILE A 50 -35.66 8.37 1.21
CA ILE A 50 -36.16 7.49 2.28
C ILE A 50 -37.54 7.96 2.72
N MET A 51 -37.67 9.23 3.09
CA MET A 51 -38.94 9.80 3.54
C MET A 51 -40.05 9.62 2.50
N ALA A 52 -39.76 9.91 1.23
CA ALA A 52 -40.72 9.70 0.14
C ALA A 52 -41.15 8.23 -0.02
N ALA A 53 -40.24 7.28 0.20
CA ALA A 53 -40.54 5.85 0.17
C ALA A 53 -41.40 5.42 1.37
N LEU A 54 -41.08 5.90 2.58
CA LEU A 54 -41.83 5.63 3.81
C LEU A 54 -43.24 6.22 3.81
N MET A 55 -43.50 7.26 3.02
CA MET A 55 -44.82 7.88 2.88
C MET A 55 -45.75 7.16 1.89
N ARG A 56 -45.29 6.11 1.19
CA ARG A 56 -46.11 5.36 0.23
C ARG A 56 -47.22 4.57 0.94
N PRO A 57 -48.44 4.47 0.38
CA PRO A 57 -49.56 3.82 1.07
C PRO A 57 -49.47 2.27 1.10
N GLU A 58 -48.88 1.65 0.07
CA GLU A 58 -48.87 0.18 -0.08
C GLU A 58 -47.49 -0.42 0.20
N ILE A 59 -46.52 -0.14 -0.67
CA ILE A 59 -45.14 -0.65 -0.59
C ILE A 59 -44.23 0.48 -0.17
N SER A 60 -43.58 0.31 0.98
CA SER A 60 -42.85 1.39 1.66
C SER A 60 -41.58 0.93 2.32
N ASN A 61 -40.88 0.05 1.62
CA ASN A 61 -39.61 -0.49 2.06
C ASN A 61 -38.49 0.10 1.22
N VAL A 62 -37.35 0.32 1.87
CA VAL A 62 -36.13 0.86 1.27
C VAL A 62 -35.02 -0.17 1.38
N MET A 63 -34.19 -0.26 0.34
CA MET A 63 -32.89 -0.94 0.39
C MET A 63 -31.78 0.08 0.19
N LEU A 64 -31.01 0.34 1.24
CA LEU A 64 -29.79 1.14 1.20
C LEU A 64 -28.64 0.28 0.68
N VAL A 65 -28.22 0.54 -0.56
CA VAL A 65 -27.10 -0.17 -1.19
C VAL A 65 -25.90 0.75 -1.25
N GLY A 66 -24.82 0.37 -0.60
CA GLY A 66 -23.59 1.15 -0.66
C GLY A 66 -22.44 0.47 0.05
N PRO A 67 -21.20 0.84 -0.27
CA PRO A 67 -20.04 0.15 0.27
C PRO A 67 -19.94 0.32 1.80
N ALA A 68 -19.20 -0.58 2.46
CA ALA A 68 -19.06 -0.56 3.91
C ALA A 68 -18.42 0.76 4.39
N GLY A 69 -19.01 1.41 5.40
CA GLY A 69 -18.52 2.69 5.91
C GLY A 69 -18.98 3.95 5.17
N SER A 70 -19.86 3.84 4.16
CA SER A 70 -20.46 5.00 3.47
C SER A 70 -21.47 5.80 4.32
N GLY A 71 -21.86 5.28 5.49
CA GLY A 71 -22.80 5.92 6.42
C GLY A 71 -24.26 5.46 6.31
N LYS A 72 -24.51 4.20 5.94
CA LYS A 72 -25.89 3.64 5.85
C LYS A 72 -26.69 3.81 7.14
N THR A 73 -26.15 3.37 8.29
CA THR A 73 -26.78 3.56 9.61
C THR A 73 -26.99 5.03 9.94
N THR A 74 -26.00 5.88 9.64
CA THR A 74 -26.07 7.33 9.84
C THR A 74 -27.22 7.96 9.03
N LEU A 75 -27.49 7.46 7.83
CA LEU A 75 -28.61 7.92 7.00
C LEU A 75 -29.97 7.58 7.65
N VAL A 76 -30.10 6.41 8.26
CA VAL A 76 -31.31 6.00 9.01
C VAL A 76 -31.51 6.86 10.25
N GLN A 77 -30.43 7.19 10.96
CA GLN A 77 -30.49 8.10 12.10
C GLN A 77 -30.97 9.51 11.71
N GLN A 78 -30.61 10.01 10.51
CA GLN A 78 -31.19 11.26 9.99
C GLN A 78 -32.67 11.13 9.66
N ALA A 79 -33.08 10.02 9.05
CA ALA A 79 -34.48 9.77 8.73
C ALA A 79 -35.32 9.79 10.01
N LEU A 80 -34.86 9.15 11.08
CA LEU A 80 -35.47 9.20 12.42
C LEU A 80 -35.73 10.64 12.91
N VAL A 81 -34.74 11.53 12.79
CA VAL A 81 -34.91 12.94 13.23
C VAL A 81 -35.92 13.70 12.37
N LYS A 82 -36.03 13.38 11.08
CA LYS A 82 -37.00 14.00 10.16
C LYS A 82 -38.38 13.34 10.18
N ASP A 83 -38.54 12.19 10.83
CA ASP A 83 -39.77 11.39 10.86
C ASP A 83 -40.33 11.26 12.29
N PRO A 84 -40.86 12.35 12.87
CA PRO A 84 -41.36 12.33 14.25
C PRO A 84 -42.62 11.49 14.45
N GLU A 85 -43.27 11.02 13.37
CA GLU A 85 -44.52 10.28 13.42
C GLU A 85 -44.33 8.77 13.65
N ARG A 86 -43.13 8.24 13.38
CA ARG A 86 -42.84 6.80 13.40
C ARG A 86 -41.69 6.49 14.33
N ASN A 87 -41.69 5.26 14.84
CA ASN A 87 -40.62 4.80 15.72
C ASN A 87 -39.67 3.88 14.96
N TYR A 88 -38.37 4.11 15.12
CA TYR A 88 -37.34 3.35 14.42
C TYR A 88 -36.72 2.33 15.37
N ILE A 89 -36.71 1.07 14.96
CA ILE A 89 -36.14 -0.04 15.72
C ILE A 89 -35.15 -0.77 14.83
N GLU A 90 -33.93 -0.97 15.32
CA GLU A 90 -32.88 -1.75 14.70
C GLU A 90 -33.02 -3.22 15.08
N VAL A 91 -33.00 -4.10 14.08
CA VAL A 91 -33.05 -5.55 14.25
C VAL A 91 -31.62 -6.08 14.30
N ASP A 92 -31.28 -6.75 15.40
CA ASP A 92 -29.99 -7.38 15.60
C ASP A 92 -29.96 -8.77 14.94
N VAL A 93 -29.59 -8.78 13.66
CA VAL A 93 -29.44 -10.01 12.88
C VAL A 93 -28.36 -10.91 13.48
N ALA A 94 -27.28 -10.35 14.03
CA ALA A 94 -26.21 -11.15 14.64
C ALA A 94 -26.73 -11.95 15.85
N LYS A 95 -27.54 -11.34 16.71
CA LYS A 95 -28.22 -12.03 17.83
C LYS A 95 -29.23 -13.06 17.35
N MET A 96 -29.91 -12.82 16.22
CA MET A 96 -30.74 -13.85 15.59
C MET A 96 -29.94 -15.05 15.09
N VAL A 97 -28.66 -14.88 14.79
CA VAL A 97 -27.79 -15.92 14.22
C VAL A 97 -27.02 -16.71 15.27
N ALA A 98 -26.67 -16.09 16.40
CA ALA A 98 -25.75 -16.64 17.42
C ALA A 98 -26.07 -18.07 17.92
N ASP A 99 -27.34 -18.49 17.88
CA ASP A 99 -27.80 -19.82 18.34
C ASP A 99 -28.65 -20.56 17.28
N LEU A 100 -28.41 -20.30 15.99
CA LEU A 100 -29.15 -20.99 14.93
C LEU A 100 -28.71 -22.46 14.81
N SER A 101 -29.62 -23.37 15.13
CA SER A 101 -29.44 -24.81 14.85
C SER A 101 -29.96 -25.20 13.47
N THR A 102 -30.93 -24.47 12.92
CA THR A 102 -31.53 -24.76 11.60
C THR A 102 -31.98 -23.48 10.87
N PRO A 103 -31.97 -23.46 9.52
CA PRO A 103 -32.52 -22.33 8.74
C PRO A 103 -34.00 -22.02 9.04
N ALA A 104 -34.78 -23.01 9.48
CA ALA A 104 -36.18 -22.84 9.85
C ALA A 104 -36.36 -21.97 11.11
N GLN A 105 -35.42 -22.05 12.08
CA GLN A 105 -35.44 -21.18 13.26
C GLN A 105 -35.23 -19.72 12.87
N MET A 106 -34.37 -19.44 11.88
CA MET A 106 -34.17 -18.08 11.37
C MET A 106 -35.48 -17.52 10.79
N ALA A 107 -36.19 -18.34 10.01
CA ALA A 107 -37.48 -17.96 9.44
C ALA A 107 -38.52 -17.66 10.53
N ALA A 108 -38.56 -18.46 11.60
CA ALA A 108 -39.45 -18.22 12.73
C ALA A 108 -39.10 -16.93 13.49
N ARG A 109 -37.81 -16.68 13.76
CA ARG A 109 -37.34 -15.48 14.47
C ARG A 109 -37.65 -14.20 13.70
N ILE A 110 -37.32 -14.15 12.40
CA ILE A 110 -37.60 -12.96 11.59
C ILE A 110 -39.10 -12.74 11.44
N LYS A 111 -39.87 -13.81 11.19
CA LYS A 111 -41.33 -13.71 11.05
C LYS A 111 -41.95 -13.20 12.35
N GLY A 112 -41.49 -13.69 13.49
CA GLY A 112 -41.91 -13.23 14.82
C GLY A 112 -41.65 -11.74 15.03
N VAL A 113 -40.48 -11.22 14.65
CA VAL A 113 -40.19 -9.77 14.71
C VAL A 113 -41.18 -8.95 13.89
N PHE A 114 -41.52 -9.40 12.68
CA PHE A 114 -42.52 -8.70 11.86
C PHE A 114 -43.93 -8.82 12.43
N GLU A 115 -44.32 -9.98 12.96
CA GLU A 115 -45.63 -10.19 13.60
C GLU A 115 -45.81 -9.29 14.83
N ASP A 116 -44.78 -9.22 15.69
CA ASP A 116 -44.74 -8.31 16.84
C ASP A 116 -44.85 -6.85 16.39
N ALA A 117 -44.17 -6.47 15.30
CA ALA A 117 -44.26 -5.11 14.77
C ALA A 117 -45.68 -4.76 14.25
N ILE A 118 -46.36 -5.71 13.60
CA ILE A 118 -47.76 -5.55 13.17
C ILE A 118 -48.68 -5.45 14.38
N ALA A 119 -48.46 -6.27 15.42
CA ALA A 119 -49.22 -6.23 16.66
C ALA A 119 -49.02 -4.90 17.41
N TYR A 120 -47.79 -4.38 17.43
CA TYR A 120 -47.45 -3.10 18.04
C TYR A 120 -48.30 -1.97 17.46
N ARG A 121 -48.40 -1.87 16.12
CA ARG A 121 -49.26 -0.86 15.49
C ARG A 121 -50.72 -1.00 15.91
N LYS A 122 -51.25 -2.23 15.97
CA LYS A 122 -52.65 -2.47 16.35
C LYS A 122 -52.94 -2.08 17.79
N HIS A 123 -52.00 -2.33 18.70
CA HIS A 123 -52.19 -2.12 20.14
C HIS A 123 -51.84 -0.70 20.58
N GLU A 124 -50.76 -0.13 20.04
CA GLU A 124 -50.20 1.17 20.46
C GLU A 124 -50.59 2.32 19.51
N GLY A 125 -51.12 2.02 18.32
CA GLY A 125 -51.57 3.03 17.36
C GLY A 125 -50.44 3.74 16.59
N HIS A 126 -49.19 3.32 16.76
CA HIS A 126 -48.01 3.92 16.11
C HIS A 126 -47.39 2.98 15.08
N GLU A 127 -46.96 3.52 13.94
CA GLU A 127 -46.20 2.75 12.94
C GLU A 127 -44.75 2.52 13.39
N LEU A 128 -44.19 1.39 12.97
CA LEU A 128 -42.78 1.05 13.18
C LEU A 128 -42.00 1.07 11.87
N VAL A 129 -40.77 1.55 11.93
CA VAL A 129 -39.75 1.40 10.91
C VAL A 129 -38.71 0.41 11.42
N LEU A 130 -38.65 -0.77 10.80
CA LEU A 130 -37.64 -1.79 11.08
C LEU A 130 -36.39 -1.51 10.26
N PHE A 131 -35.30 -1.14 10.93
CA PHE A 131 -33.98 -1.04 10.32
C PHE A 131 -33.27 -2.39 10.44
N ILE A 132 -32.85 -2.96 9.31
CA ILE A 132 -32.14 -4.24 9.25
C ILE A 132 -30.82 -4.00 8.52
N ASP A 133 -29.73 -3.84 9.27
CA ASP A 133 -28.39 -3.81 8.67
C ASP A 133 -27.96 -5.21 8.25
N GLU A 134 -27.05 -5.29 7.27
CA GLU A 134 -26.57 -6.56 6.70
C GLU A 134 -27.70 -7.51 6.26
N PHE A 135 -28.74 -6.97 5.63
CA PHE A 135 -29.96 -7.72 5.26
C PHE A 135 -29.69 -8.97 4.40
N HIS A 136 -28.60 -8.98 3.64
CA HIS A 136 -28.16 -10.14 2.86
C HIS A 136 -27.95 -11.40 3.72
N GLN A 137 -27.57 -11.27 4.99
CA GLN A 137 -27.37 -12.42 5.89
C GLN A 137 -28.66 -13.21 6.07
N ILE A 138 -29.82 -12.54 6.11
CA ILE A 138 -31.14 -13.22 6.19
C ILE A 138 -31.35 -14.09 4.94
N VAL A 139 -30.98 -13.57 3.78
CA VAL A 139 -31.14 -14.26 2.48
C VAL A 139 -30.16 -15.42 2.34
N GLN A 140 -28.90 -15.22 2.73
CA GLN A 140 -27.86 -16.25 2.71
C GLN A 140 -28.19 -17.41 3.65
N LEU A 141 -28.67 -17.12 4.86
CA LEU A 141 -28.86 -18.12 5.91
C LEU A 141 -30.19 -18.87 5.82
N SER A 142 -31.24 -18.27 5.23
CA SER A 142 -32.56 -18.92 5.15
C SER A 142 -33.43 -18.40 4.01
N THR A 143 -33.58 -19.20 2.95
CA THR A 143 -34.58 -18.93 1.89
C THR A 143 -36.01 -18.93 2.45
N ALA A 144 -36.30 -19.77 3.45
CA ALA A 144 -37.59 -19.82 4.13
C ALA A 144 -37.91 -18.51 4.87
N ALA A 145 -36.91 -17.84 5.43
CA ALA A 145 -37.06 -16.52 6.05
C ALA A 145 -37.52 -15.49 5.02
N VAL A 146 -36.93 -15.51 3.83
CA VAL A 146 -37.31 -14.63 2.72
C VAL A 146 -38.75 -14.88 2.27
N GLU A 147 -39.16 -16.14 2.09
CA GLU A 147 -40.55 -16.45 1.73
C GLU A 147 -41.55 -16.02 2.80
N ALA A 148 -41.19 -16.11 4.08
CA ALA A 148 -42.05 -15.69 5.18
C ALA A 148 -42.32 -14.18 5.22
N ILE A 149 -41.33 -13.35 4.82
CA ILE A 149 -41.46 -11.88 4.88
C ILE A 149 -42.03 -11.27 3.59
N LYS A 150 -41.95 -11.95 2.44
CA LYS A 150 -42.46 -11.43 1.15
C LYS A 150 -43.90 -10.90 1.21
N PRO A 151 -44.88 -11.60 1.82
CA PRO A 151 -46.25 -11.09 1.93
C PRO A 151 -46.32 -9.81 2.76
N ILE A 152 -45.51 -9.72 3.82
CA ILE A 152 -45.48 -8.57 4.74
C ILE A 152 -44.90 -7.36 4.00
N LEU A 153 -43.80 -7.54 3.27
CA LEU A 153 -43.18 -6.47 2.47
C LEU A 153 -44.15 -5.93 1.40
N ALA A 154 -44.96 -6.80 0.79
CA ALA A 154 -45.95 -6.43 -0.24
C ALA A 154 -47.05 -5.50 0.29
N MET A 155 -47.35 -5.59 1.59
CA MET A 155 -48.42 -4.84 2.26
C MET A 155 -47.88 -3.98 3.41
N SER A 156 -46.59 -3.68 3.41
CA SER A 156 -45.87 -2.96 4.49
C SER A 156 -46.58 -1.70 4.96
N GLY A 157 -47.02 -0.84 4.03
CA GLY A 157 -47.75 0.39 4.36
C GLY A 157 -49.14 0.14 4.92
N VAL A 158 -49.87 -0.84 4.38
CA VAL A 158 -51.20 -1.24 4.86
C VAL A 158 -51.13 -1.86 6.25
N LEU A 159 -50.08 -2.62 6.53
CA LEU A 159 -49.80 -3.23 7.84
C LEU A 159 -49.17 -2.24 8.83
N GLY A 160 -48.69 -1.09 8.33
CA GLY A 160 -47.98 -0.02 9.06
C GLY A 160 -46.71 -0.49 9.73
N VAL A 161 -46.02 -1.39 9.03
CA VAL A 161 -44.65 -1.80 9.33
C VAL A 161 -43.82 -1.44 8.11
N ARG A 162 -42.94 -0.46 8.26
CA ARG A 162 -42.01 -0.02 7.22
C ARG A 162 -40.68 -0.72 7.41
N VAL A 163 -39.91 -0.91 6.35
CA VAL A 163 -38.59 -1.55 6.43
C VAL A 163 -37.54 -0.67 5.75
N ILE A 164 -36.42 -0.47 6.44
CA ILE A 164 -35.19 0.02 5.84
C ILE A 164 -34.16 -1.09 5.97
N ALA A 165 -33.81 -1.73 4.86
CA ALA A 165 -32.76 -2.72 4.80
C ALA A 165 -31.46 -2.09 4.29
N ALA A 166 -30.31 -2.58 4.73
CA ALA A 166 -29.00 -2.10 4.28
C ALA A 166 -28.06 -3.26 3.94
N THR A 167 -27.24 -3.09 2.90
CA THR A 167 -26.22 -4.08 2.48
C THR A 167 -25.13 -3.41 1.63
N THR A 168 -24.04 -4.13 1.34
CA THR A 168 -23.05 -3.71 0.34
C THR A 168 -23.53 -3.96 -1.09
N LEU A 169 -22.91 -3.30 -2.07
CA LEU A 169 -23.28 -3.46 -3.49
C LEU A 169 -23.01 -4.89 -4.00
N GLU A 170 -21.93 -5.50 -3.53
CA GLU A 170 -21.55 -6.86 -3.87
C GLU A 170 -22.58 -7.86 -3.36
N GLU A 171 -22.87 -7.83 -2.06
CA GLU A 171 -23.92 -8.65 -1.42
C GLU A 171 -25.30 -8.43 -2.05
N PHE A 172 -25.63 -7.19 -2.42
CA PHE A 172 -26.89 -6.90 -3.11
C PHE A 172 -26.97 -7.65 -4.44
N HIS A 173 -25.90 -7.62 -5.24
CA HIS A 173 -25.87 -8.31 -6.52
C HIS A 173 -25.85 -9.83 -6.38
N GLU A 174 -25.13 -10.35 -5.39
CA GLU A 174 -24.98 -11.79 -5.19
C GLU A 174 -26.24 -12.42 -4.56
N HIS A 175 -26.83 -11.79 -3.54
CA HIS A 175 -27.87 -12.43 -2.73
C HIS A 175 -29.27 -11.83 -2.91
N ILE A 176 -29.39 -10.52 -3.12
CA ILE A 176 -30.71 -9.85 -3.10
C ILE A 176 -31.30 -9.70 -4.49
N ARG A 177 -30.53 -9.17 -5.45
CA ARG A 177 -30.95 -8.89 -6.82
C ARG A 177 -31.50 -10.10 -7.59
N PRO A 178 -31.02 -11.35 -7.38
CA PRO A 178 -31.60 -12.52 -8.03
C PRO A 178 -33.07 -12.77 -7.65
N ASN A 179 -33.53 -12.23 -6.50
CA ASN A 179 -34.90 -12.38 -6.06
C ASN A 179 -35.76 -11.19 -6.51
N GLN A 180 -36.43 -11.35 -7.65
CA GLN A 180 -37.29 -10.31 -8.24
C GLN A 180 -38.33 -9.75 -7.25
N ALA A 181 -38.88 -10.63 -6.42
CA ALA A 181 -39.91 -10.28 -5.45
C ALA A 181 -39.39 -9.37 -4.32
N LEU A 182 -38.09 -9.41 -4.01
CA LEU A 182 -37.45 -8.46 -3.10
C LEU A 182 -37.19 -7.13 -3.80
N THR A 183 -36.64 -7.16 -5.01
CA THR A 183 -36.31 -5.93 -5.78
C THR A 183 -37.54 -5.11 -6.17
N GLU A 184 -38.70 -5.74 -6.37
CA GLU A 184 -39.97 -5.04 -6.62
C GLU A 184 -40.56 -4.37 -5.37
N ARG A 185 -40.19 -4.86 -4.17
CA ARG A 185 -40.77 -4.42 -2.89
C ARG A 185 -39.87 -3.51 -2.08
N LEU A 186 -38.58 -3.51 -2.38
CA LEU A 186 -37.55 -2.72 -1.72
C LEU A 186 -37.02 -1.68 -2.70
N GLN A 187 -37.35 -0.41 -2.49
CA GLN A 187 -36.84 0.66 -3.32
C GLN A 187 -35.34 0.83 -3.08
N GLU A 188 -34.54 0.57 -4.12
CA GLU A 188 -33.10 0.75 -4.08
C GLU A 188 -32.73 2.24 -3.97
N ILE A 189 -31.96 2.58 -2.94
CA ILE A 189 -31.30 3.87 -2.78
C ILE A 189 -29.80 3.60 -2.70
N ARG A 190 -29.07 4.07 -3.71
CA ARG A 190 -27.61 3.93 -3.77
C ARG A 190 -26.92 5.01 -2.96
N LEU A 191 -26.03 4.61 -2.07
CA LEU A 191 -25.11 5.51 -1.37
C LEU A 191 -23.74 5.45 -2.04
N THR A 192 -23.31 6.57 -2.58
CA THR A 192 -21.94 6.78 -3.04
C THR A 192 -21.05 7.27 -1.90
N PRO A 193 -19.72 7.09 -1.96
CA PRO A 193 -18.79 7.75 -1.05
C PRO A 193 -19.00 9.28 -1.04
N THR A 194 -18.74 9.93 0.09
CA THR A 194 -18.86 11.39 0.22
C THR A 194 -17.74 12.09 -0.54
N ASP A 195 -18.06 13.24 -1.15
CA ASP A 195 -17.06 14.11 -1.77
C ASP A 195 -16.20 14.83 -0.72
N GLN A 196 -15.17 15.56 -1.16
CA GLN A 196 -14.26 16.29 -0.28
C GLN A 196 -15.02 17.27 0.62
N LYS A 197 -15.87 18.11 0.03
CA LYS A 197 -16.60 19.16 0.74
C LYS A 197 -17.48 18.59 1.85
N THR A 198 -18.23 17.54 1.55
CA THR A 198 -19.09 16.86 2.52
C THR A 198 -18.26 16.18 3.60
N THR A 199 -17.16 15.51 3.23
CA THR A 199 -16.29 14.82 4.20
C THR A 199 -15.63 15.81 5.15
N VAL A 200 -15.13 16.94 4.65
CA VAL A 200 -14.56 18.02 5.49
C VAL A 200 -15.60 18.58 6.46
N ALA A 201 -16.84 18.83 6.02
CA ALA A 201 -17.92 19.26 6.91
C ALA A 201 -18.22 18.21 7.99
N ILE A 202 -18.20 16.92 7.63
CA ILE A 202 -18.36 15.80 8.56
C ILE A 202 -17.21 15.76 9.58
N LEU A 203 -15.96 16.01 9.17
CA LEU A 203 -14.80 16.04 10.06
C LEU A 203 -14.86 17.22 11.03
N ARG A 204 -15.27 18.40 10.56
CA ARG A 204 -15.48 19.58 11.41
C ARG A 204 -16.50 19.29 12.51
N GLY A 205 -17.64 18.72 12.15
CA GLY A 205 -18.65 18.31 13.13
C GLY A 205 -18.18 17.23 14.10
N MET A 206 -17.21 16.38 13.72
CA MET A 206 -16.57 15.44 14.65
C MET A 206 -15.60 16.16 15.60
N ALA A 207 -14.80 17.10 15.10
CA ALA A 207 -13.90 17.89 15.93
C ALA A 207 -14.65 18.70 17.00
N ASP A 208 -15.77 19.33 16.62
CA ASP A 208 -16.67 20.02 17.56
C ASP A 208 -17.17 19.07 18.66
N ARG A 209 -17.67 17.89 18.27
CA ARG A 209 -18.17 16.88 19.20
C ARG A 209 -17.09 16.36 20.14
N TYR A 210 -15.87 16.20 19.63
CA TYR A 210 -14.73 15.76 20.42
C TYR A 210 -14.15 16.87 21.31
N GLY A 211 -14.67 18.09 21.20
CA GLY A 211 -14.24 19.24 21.99
C GLY A 211 -12.82 19.68 21.65
N VAL A 212 -12.43 19.54 20.37
CA VAL A 212 -11.09 19.87 19.86
C VAL A 212 -11.15 20.81 18.66
N SER A 213 -12.31 21.42 18.38
CA SER A 213 -12.44 22.32 17.23
C SER A 213 -11.59 23.59 17.33
N ASP A 214 -11.21 23.98 18.55
CA ASP A 214 -10.25 25.04 18.83
C ASP A 214 -8.83 24.72 18.36
N GLN A 215 -8.50 23.44 18.11
CA GLN A 215 -7.19 23.02 17.59
C GLN A 215 -7.02 23.31 16.09
N PHE A 216 -8.10 23.65 15.39
CA PHE A 216 -8.10 23.86 13.94
C PHE A 216 -8.40 25.32 13.61
N TYR A 217 -7.47 25.98 12.93
CA TYR A 217 -7.65 27.37 12.48
C TYR A 217 -8.50 27.47 11.21
N ASP A 218 -8.31 26.53 10.29
CA ASP A 218 -9.00 26.43 9.01
C ASP A 218 -9.26 24.95 8.64
N ASP A 219 -9.79 24.71 7.44
CA ASP A 219 -10.08 23.37 6.94
C ASP A 219 -8.87 22.62 6.41
N HIS A 220 -7.67 23.22 6.38
CA HIS A 220 -6.52 22.66 5.68
C HIS A 220 -6.18 21.25 6.18
N VAL A 221 -6.16 21.03 7.50
CA VAL A 221 -5.88 19.72 8.07
C VAL A 221 -6.95 18.70 7.69
N PHE A 222 -8.23 19.09 7.66
CA PHE A 222 -9.33 18.21 7.23
C PHE A 222 -9.25 17.87 5.74
N GLU A 223 -8.89 18.84 4.90
CA GLU A 223 -8.65 18.62 3.47
C GLU A 223 -7.48 17.66 3.25
N GLN A 224 -6.41 17.78 4.05
CA GLN A 224 -5.26 16.89 3.99
C GLN A 224 -5.57 15.47 4.48
N ILE A 225 -6.39 15.33 5.53
CA ILE A 225 -6.91 14.01 5.95
C ILE A 225 -7.69 13.37 4.78
N TYR A 226 -8.58 14.13 4.14
CA TYR A 226 -9.36 13.61 3.02
C TYR A 226 -8.46 13.20 1.84
N SER A 227 -7.60 14.10 1.36
CA SER A 227 -6.77 13.87 0.17
C SER A 227 -5.84 12.68 0.35
N THR A 228 -5.22 12.56 1.53
CA THR A 228 -4.30 11.48 1.87
C THR A 228 -5.02 10.14 1.94
N THR A 229 -6.12 10.07 2.70
CA THR A 229 -6.86 8.81 2.85
C THR A 229 -7.51 8.39 1.54
N GLU A 230 -7.87 9.33 0.67
CA GLU A 230 -8.36 9.04 -0.67
C GLU A 230 -7.28 8.41 -1.56
N ARG A 231 -6.05 8.91 -1.44
CA ARG A 231 -4.91 8.45 -2.24
C ARG A 231 -4.34 7.11 -1.76
N PHE A 232 -4.21 6.93 -0.45
CA PHE A 232 -3.44 5.80 0.11
C PHE A 232 -4.28 4.71 0.76
N MET A 233 -5.60 4.92 0.95
CA MET A 233 -6.49 3.91 1.52
C MET A 233 -7.67 3.60 0.57
N PRO A 234 -7.42 3.07 -0.63
CA PRO A 234 -8.47 2.84 -1.63
C PRO A 234 -9.44 1.70 -1.25
N SER A 235 -8.98 0.72 -0.46
CA SER A 235 -9.84 -0.35 0.07
C SER A 235 -10.85 0.12 1.13
N SER A 236 -10.71 1.36 1.60
CA SER A 236 -11.60 1.98 2.58
C SER A 236 -12.38 3.15 1.97
N VAL A 237 -13.54 3.44 2.57
CA VAL A 237 -14.52 4.35 1.98
C VAL A 237 -14.70 5.62 2.80
N GLN A 238 -14.94 6.74 2.12
CA GLN A 238 -15.33 8.00 2.76
C GLN A 238 -16.78 7.99 3.24
N PRO A 239 -17.09 8.59 4.40
CA PRO A 239 -16.19 9.39 5.24
C PRO A 239 -15.43 8.59 6.31
N ARG A 240 -15.67 7.28 6.45
CA ARG A 240 -15.17 6.45 7.56
C ARG A 240 -13.65 6.48 7.69
N LYS A 241 -12.91 6.38 6.58
CA LYS A 241 -11.44 6.40 6.63
C LYS A 241 -10.87 7.73 7.15
N SER A 242 -11.44 8.85 6.72
CA SER A 242 -11.05 10.18 7.22
C SER A 242 -11.39 10.35 8.71
N ILE A 243 -12.58 9.89 9.12
CA ILE A 243 -12.99 9.94 10.53
C ILE A 243 -12.02 9.15 11.41
N ARG A 244 -11.58 7.96 10.98
CA ARG A 244 -10.62 7.15 11.74
C ARG A 244 -9.28 7.85 11.94
N VAL A 245 -8.79 8.56 10.93
CA VAL A 245 -7.54 9.35 11.05
C VAL A 245 -7.72 10.50 12.05
N LEU A 246 -8.81 11.26 11.94
CA LEU A 246 -9.12 12.32 12.90
C LEU A 246 -9.25 11.77 14.33
N ASP A 247 -9.95 10.65 14.49
CA ASP A 247 -10.13 9.99 15.79
C ASP A 247 -8.80 9.56 16.41
N ALA A 248 -7.90 9.00 15.60
CA ALA A 248 -6.54 8.68 16.02
C ALA A 248 -5.74 9.93 16.40
N MET A 249 -5.83 11.02 15.62
CA MET A 249 -5.22 12.31 15.97
C MET A 249 -5.73 12.83 17.32
N VAL A 250 -7.03 12.73 17.60
CA VAL A 250 -7.59 13.13 18.89
C VAL A 250 -7.03 12.28 20.03
N GLY A 251 -6.89 10.97 19.82
CA GLY A 251 -6.26 10.07 20.78
C GLY A 251 -4.83 10.49 21.11
N TRP A 252 -4.00 10.71 20.09
CA TRP A 252 -2.61 11.14 20.27
C TRP A 252 -2.47 12.55 20.84
N HIS A 253 -3.32 13.49 20.43
CA HIS A 253 -3.38 14.85 20.99
C HIS A 253 -3.66 14.80 22.50
N ARG A 254 -4.67 14.03 22.91
CA ARG A 254 -5.04 13.89 24.33
C ARG A 254 -3.95 13.18 25.15
N LEU A 255 -3.23 12.23 24.56
CA LEU A 255 -2.15 11.50 25.23
C LEU A 255 -0.89 12.36 25.39
N SER A 256 -0.46 13.03 24.31
CA SER A 256 0.86 13.67 24.22
C SER A 256 0.82 15.20 24.42
N GLY A 257 -0.34 15.83 24.28
CA GLY A 257 -0.50 17.27 24.24
C GLY A 257 -0.01 17.93 22.94
N LYS A 258 0.43 17.16 21.93
CA LYS A 258 0.85 17.70 20.62
C LYS A 258 -0.32 18.42 19.93
N PRO A 259 -0.13 19.59 19.32
CA PRO A 259 -1.19 20.28 18.56
C PRO A 259 -1.73 19.41 17.41
N MET A 260 -3.00 19.58 17.04
CA MET A 260 -3.62 18.85 15.92
C MET A 260 -3.31 19.47 14.56
N ASP A 261 -2.03 19.55 14.22
CA ASP A 261 -1.52 20.14 12.99
C ASP A 261 -1.03 19.08 11.98
N MET A 262 -0.33 19.54 10.94
CA MET A 262 0.23 18.69 9.90
C MET A 262 1.31 17.74 10.40
N ASP A 263 2.03 18.10 11.46
CA ASP A 263 3.07 17.25 12.03
C ASP A 263 2.42 16.06 12.76
N LEU A 264 1.39 16.31 13.57
CA LEU A 264 0.64 15.23 14.21
C LEU A 264 -0.10 14.35 13.18
N LEU A 265 -0.65 14.96 12.12
CA LEU A 265 -1.25 14.19 11.03
C LEU A 265 -0.21 13.26 10.38
N GLY A 266 1.00 13.75 10.13
CA GLY A 266 2.13 12.96 9.63
C GLY A 266 2.44 11.76 10.50
N ASP A 267 2.58 11.97 11.81
CA ASP A 267 2.82 10.88 12.79
C ASP A 267 1.70 9.83 12.74
N VAL A 268 0.44 10.26 12.76
CA VAL A 268 -0.73 9.35 12.75
C VAL A 268 -0.80 8.51 11.48
N LEU A 269 -0.50 9.11 10.34
CA LEU A 269 -0.52 8.39 9.07
C LEU A 269 0.67 7.45 8.91
N HIS A 270 1.83 7.84 9.45
CA HIS A 270 2.98 6.96 9.49
C HIS A 270 2.66 5.70 10.30
N ASP A 271 2.06 5.85 11.48
CA ASP A 271 1.66 4.74 12.34
C ASP A 271 0.52 3.91 11.75
N ALA A 272 -0.49 4.57 11.15
CA ALA A 272 -1.70 3.89 10.69
C ALA A 272 -1.52 3.18 9.35
N ILE A 273 -0.74 3.74 8.43
CA ILE A 273 -0.63 3.28 7.04
C ILE A 273 0.79 3.31 6.47
N GLY A 274 1.84 3.60 7.28
CA GLY A 274 3.23 3.61 6.83
C GLY A 274 3.62 4.81 5.93
N VAL A 275 2.69 5.73 5.69
CA VAL A 275 2.88 6.88 4.79
C VAL A 275 3.51 8.03 5.57
N ASP A 276 4.61 8.54 5.05
CA ASP A 276 5.27 9.73 5.60
C ASP A 276 4.94 10.94 4.71
N ILE A 277 4.07 11.82 5.20
CA ILE A 277 3.72 13.09 4.53
C ILE A 277 4.77 14.17 4.83
N ALA A 278 5.43 14.08 5.97
CA ALA A 278 6.42 15.06 6.42
C ALA A 278 7.78 14.83 5.77
N PHE A 279 7.91 13.84 4.89
CA PHE A 279 9.15 13.43 4.30
C PHE A 279 9.81 14.54 3.46
N LYS A 280 10.77 15.23 4.06
CA LYS A 280 11.57 16.28 3.43
C LYS A 280 12.95 15.74 3.08
N VAL A 281 13.11 15.27 1.84
CA VAL A 281 14.45 15.12 1.27
C VAL A 281 14.98 16.51 0.95
N ASP A 282 16.21 16.82 1.38
CA ASP A 282 16.94 17.94 0.80
C ASP A 282 17.31 17.61 -0.66
N GLY A 283 16.50 18.12 -1.59
CA GLY A 283 16.64 17.95 -3.03
C GLY A 283 17.99 18.39 -3.59
N THR A 284 18.71 19.29 -2.90
CA THR A 284 20.02 19.77 -3.33
C THR A 284 21.13 18.76 -3.05
N SER A 285 20.99 17.95 -1.99
CA SER A 285 21.98 16.96 -1.55
C SER A 285 21.82 15.56 -2.18
N ILE A 286 20.71 15.30 -2.89
CA ILE A 286 20.36 13.96 -3.39
C ILE A 286 21.51 13.36 -4.22
N LYS A 287 22.01 14.12 -5.20
CA LYS A 287 23.06 13.63 -6.10
C LYS A 287 24.33 13.25 -5.33
N ASP A 288 24.79 14.13 -4.45
CA ASP A 288 26.03 13.93 -3.69
C ASP A 288 25.93 12.70 -2.78
N LYS A 289 24.77 12.49 -2.14
CA LYS A 289 24.52 11.30 -1.32
C LYS A 289 24.50 10.01 -2.14
N LEU A 290 23.92 10.03 -3.35
CA LEU A 290 23.95 8.87 -4.25
C LEU A 290 25.40 8.56 -4.71
N ASP A 291 26.16 9.59 -5.07
CA ASP A 291 27.55 9.46 -5.56
C ASP A 291 28.53 8.98 -4.49
N GLU A 292 28.26 9.22 -3.19
CA GLU A 292 29.14 8.81 -2.07
C GLU A 292 29.41 7.29 -2.06
N LYS A 293 28.40 6.50 -2.47
CA LYS A 293 28.43 5.04 -2.41
C LYS A 293 28.36 4.38 -3.77
N VAL A 294 27.79 5.04 -4.79
CA VAL A 294 27.73 4.52 -6.17
C VAL A 294 28.90 5.06 -6.99
N MET A 295 29.91 4.22 -7.20
CA MET A 295 31.13 4.62 -7.90
C MET A 295 30.98 4.54 -9.42
N ALA A 296 31.51 5.55 -10.12
CA ALA A 296 31.61 5.65 -11.58
C ALA A 296 30.28 5.45 -12.35
N GLN A 297 29.15 5.84 -11.74
CA GLN A 297 27.84 5.82 -12.40
C GLN A 297 27.20 7.22 -12.34
N SER A 298 27.98 8.27 -12.58
CA SER A 298 27.52 9.66 -12.46
C SER A 298 26.33 9.98 -13.36
N LEU A 299 26.22 9.33 -14.53
CA LEU A 299 25.06 9.48 -15.41
C LEU A 299 23.81 8.90 -14.74
N ALA A 300 23.89 7.68 -14.20
CA ALA A 300 22.79 7.02 -13.52
C ALA A 300 22.31 7.83 -12.30
N THR A 301 23.23 8.26 -11.44
CA THR A 301 22.91 9.06 -10.24
C THR A 301 22.31 10.42 -10.62
N THR A 302 22.78 11.05 -11.71
CA THR A 302 22.21 12.32 -12.20
C THR A 302 20.78 12.16 -12.70
N VAL A 303 20.49 11.11 -13.48
CA VAL A 303 19.13 10.83 -13.98
C VAL A 303 18.17 10.58 -12.81
N VAL A 304 18.57 9.71 -11.88
CA VAL A 304 17.75 9.42 -10.68
C VAL A 304 17.56 10.68 -9.84
N ALA A 305 18.62 11.46 -9.56
CA ALA A 305 18.51 12.68 -8.76
C ALA A 305 17.56 13.71 -9.38
N ARG A 306 17.62 13.94 -10.69
CA ARG A 306 16.71 14.86 -11.39
C ARG A 306 15.25 14.41 -11.28
N ARG A 307 14.99 13.11 -11.43
CA ARG A 307 13.63 12.58 -11.30
C ARG A 307 13.12 12.70 -9.87
N LEU A 308 13.96 12.42 -8.87
CA LEU A 308 13.58 12.60 -7.47
C LEU A 308 13.30 14.06 -7.11
N GLN A 309 13.99 15.03 -7.71
CA GLN A 309 13.67 16.45 -7.50
C GLN A 309 12.24 16.78 -7.92
N LEU A 310 11.71 16.18 -8.99
CA LEU A 310 10.30 16.35 -9.37
C LEU A 310 9.35 15.80 -8.31
N VAL A 311 9.67 14.63 -7.74
CA VAL A 311 8.87 14.00 -6.68
C VAL A 311 8.91 14.82 -5.39
N VAL A 312 10.10 15.28 -4.99
CA VAL A 312 10.30 16.12 -3.79
C VAL A 312 9.62 17.48 -3.92
N ALA A 313 9.58 18.05 -5.13
CA ALA A 313 8.82 19.26 -5.43
C ALA A 313 7.30 19.00 -5.55
N ASP A 314 6.86 17.74 -5.37
CA ASP A 314 5.47 17.30 -5.54
C ASP A 314 4.90 17.58 -6.95
N LEU A 315 5.74 17.64 -7.98
CA LEU A 315 5.39 17.93 -9.38
C LEU A 315 5.28 16.68 -10.26
N HIS A 316 5.09 15.51 -9.66
CA HIS A 316 4.84 14.25 -10.37
C HIS A 316 3.35 13.96 -10.54
N ASP A 317 3.05 13.02 -11.43
CA ASP A 317 1.69 12.51 -11.64
C ASP A 317 1.18 11.76 -10.39
N LYS A 318 0.05 12.20 -9.84
CA LYS A 318 -0.54 11.64 -8.61
C LYS A 318 -1.35 10.36 -8.83
N SER A 319 -1.64 10.00 -10.08
CA SER A 319 -2.37 8.76 -10.40
C SER A 319 -1.45 7.56 -10.60
N ARG A 320 -0.13 7.75 -10.47
CA ARG A 320 0.91 6.73 -10.73
C ARG A 320 1.80 6.57 -9.50
N PRO A 321 2.62 5.50 -9.41
CA PRO A 321 3.69 5.43 -8.43
C PRO A 321 4.58 6.67 -8.47
N LEU A 322 5.26 6.99 -7.37
CA LEU A 322 6.08 8.21 -7.23
C LEU A 322 7.10 8.33 -8.36
N SER A 323 7.72 7.22 -8.75
CA SER A 323 8.48 7.13 -9.99
C SER A 323 8.67 5.68 -10.42
N ASN A 324 8.63 5.45 -11.73
CA ASN A 324 8.92 4.18 -12.38
C ASN A 324 10.29 4.26 -13.09
N PHE A 325 11.29 3.57 -12.59
CA PHE A 325 12.63 3.52 -13.16
C PHE A 325 12.90 2.21 -13.89
N LEU A 326 13.65 2.26 -14.99
CA LEU A 326 14.25 1.09 -15.62
C LEU A 326 15.77 1.20 -15.61
N PHE A 327 16.43 0.36 -14.82
CA PHE A 327 17.88 0.30 -14.72
C PHE A 327 18.41 -0.69 -15.75
N THR A 328 19.17 -0.21 -16.72
CA THR A 328 19.70 -1.00 -17.85
C THR A 328 21.22 -1.02 -17.84
N GLY A 329 21.82 -2.19 -18.04
CA GLY A 329 23.26 -2.36 -18.15
C GLY A 329 23.74 -3.74 -17.66
N PRO A 330 25.05 -4.02 -17.74
CA PRO A 330 25.59 -5.35 -17.44
C PRO A 330 25.37 -5.78 -15.99
N THR A 331 25.58 -7.06 -15.71
CA THR A 331 25.53 -7.57 -14.32
C THR A 331 26.73 -7.04 -13.52
N GLY A 332 26.50 -6.73 -12.23
CA GLY A 332 27.58 -6.37 -11.30
C GLY A 332 28.11 -4.93 -11.40
N VAL A 333 27.50 -4.05 -12.20
CA VAL A 333 27.91 -2.64 -12.37
C VAL A 333 27.37 -1.67 -11.31
N GLY A 334 26.47 -2.13 -10.43
CA GLY A 334 25.96 -1.31 -9.31
C GLY A 334 24.46 -0.98 -9.35
N LYS A 335 23.66 -1.61 -10.23
CA LYS A 335 22.19 -1.42 -10.30
C LYS A 335 21.52 -1.54 -8.93
N THR A 336 21.67 -2.69 -8.28
CA THR A 336 21.11 -2.94 -6.94
C THR A 336 21.73 -2.04 -5.85
N GLU A 337 23.00 -1.66 -6.00
CA GLU A 337 23.66 -0.77 -5.04
C GLU A 337 23.03 0.63 -5.09
N LEU A 338 22.75 1.17 -6.29
CA LEU A 338 22.04 2.44 -6.43
C LEU A 338 20.65 2.38 -5.80
N VAL A 339 19.94 1.26 -5.89
CA VAL A 339 18.64 1.09 -5.21
C VAL A 339 18.77 1.14 -3.69
N LYS A 340 19.80 0.50 -3.12
CA LYS A 340 20.06 0.58 -1.67
C LYS A 340 20.42 2.00 -1.23
N GLN A 341 21.19 2.72 -2.04
CA GLN A 341 21.50 4.12 -1.74
C GLN A 341 20.29 5.02 -1.88
N LEU A 342 19.43 4.75 -2.87
CA LEU A 342 18.14 5.41 -3.01
C LEU A 342 17.29 5.21 -1.76
N ALA A 343 17.20 3.98 -1.24
CA ALA A 343 16.52 3.70 0.02
C ALA A 343 17.10 4.52 1.18
N ARG A 344 18.43 4.61 1.32
CA ARG A 344 19.04 5.41 2.40
C ARG A 344 18.74 6.90 2.29
N VAL A 345 18.79 7.43 1.07
CA VAL A 345 18.46 8.85 0.82
C VAL A 345 16.99 9.14 1.12
N LEU A 346 16.10 8.19 0.81
CA LEU A 346 14.66 8.34 0.95
C LEU A 346 14.09 7.90 2.30
N PHE A 347 14.77 7.07 3.08
CA PHE A 347 14.19 6.48 4.29
C PHE A 347 15.16 6.47 5.47
N GLY A 348 16.42 6.87 5.27
CA GLY A 348 17.46 6.79 6.29
C GLY A 348 18.05 5.39 6.49
N ASP A 349 17.48 4.35 5.86
CA ASP A 349 17.96 2.97 5.89
C ASP A 349 18.03 2.35 4.48
N ASP A 350 18.75 1.23 4.30
CA ASP A 350 18.88 0.54 2.99
C ASP A 350 18.02 -0.72 2.83
N THR A 351 17.30 -1.14 3.87
CA THR A 351 16.63 -2.45 3.89
C THR A 351 15.22 -2.43 4.43
N GLY A 352 14.89 -1.51 5.35
CA GLY A 352 13.61 -1.48 6.02
C GLY A 352 12.46 -1.27 5.05
N ARG A 353 12.67 -0.46 4.00
CA ARG A 353 11.65 -0.11 2.99
C ARG A 353 11.97 -0.55 1.56
N LEU A 354 12.85 -1.55 1.41
CA LEU A 354 13.21 -2.12 0.11
C LEU A 354 12.55 -3.49 -0.06
N ILE A 355 11.52 -3.55 -0.90
CA ILE A 355 10.83 -4.79 -1.28
C ILE A 355 11.48 -5.32 -2.56
N ARG A 356 12.21 -6.43 -2.47
CA ARG A 356 12.89 -7.02 -3.63
C ARG A 356 12.23 -8.31 -4.10
N PHE A 357 12.05 -8.41 -5.42
CA PHE A 357 11.64 -9.60 -6.14
C PHE A 357 12.73 -10.00 -7.15
N ASP A 358 13.14 -11.27 -7.12
CA ASP A 358 13.92 -11.88 -8.20
C ASP A 358 12.94 -12.41 -9.24
N MET A 359 12.88 -11.78 -10.40
CA MET A 359 11.89 -12.12 -11.42
C MET A 359 12.13 -13.47 -12.08
N SER A 360 13.30 -14.09 -11.87
CA SER A 360 13.58 -15.45 -12.31
C SER A 360 12.77 -16.50 -11.54
N GLU A 361 12.38 -16.21 -10.29
CA GLU A 361 11.48 -17.09 -9.51
C GLU A 361 10.06 -17.13 -10.10
N PHE A 362 9.73 -16.15 -10.93
CA PHE A 362 8.41 -15.95 -11.52
C PHE A 362 8.38 -16.15 -13.04
N ALA A 363 9.25 -17.02 -13.56
CA ALA A 363 9.37 -17.31 -14.99
C ALA A 363 8.22 -18.17 -15.56
N LEU A 364 7.41 -18.80 -14.70
CA LEU A 364 6.31 -19.69 -15.09
C LEU A 364 4.96 -18.97 -14.92
N GLU A 365 4.02 -19.21 -15.83
CA GLU A 365 2.65 -18.66 -15.75
C GLU A 365 1.96 -18.99 -14.42
N SER A 366 2.19 -20.18 -13.85
CA SER A 366 1.62 -20.62 -12.57
C SER A 366 2.08 -19.81 -11.36
N SER A 367 3.11 -18.96 -11.52
CA SER A 367 3.62 -18.09 -10.45
C SER A 367 2.87 -16.76 -10.34
N LEU A 368 1.91 -16.48 -11.25
CA LEU A 368 1.16 -15.22 -11.29
C LEU A 368 0.42 -14.90 -9.99
N ASP A 369 -0.37 -15.85 -9.47
CA ASP A 369 -1.15 -15.64 -8.24
C ASP A 369 -0.22 -15.47 -7.02
N LEU A 370 0.87 -16.24 -6.96
CA LEU A 370 1.89 -16.10 -5.92
C LEU A 370 2.52 -14.70 -5.96
N PHE A 371 2.93 -14.25 -7.15
CA PHE A 371 3.51 -12.92 -7.35
C PHE A 371 2.53 -11.82 -6.94
N ARG A 372 1.27 -11.89 -7.39
CA ARG A 372 0.22 -10.93 -7.03
C ARG A 372 0.04 -10.86 -5.52
N SER A 373 -0.12 -12.02 -4.87
CA SER A 373 -0.32 -12.12 -3.42
C SER A 373 0.87 -11.56 -2.64
N GLU A 374 2.10 -11.91 -3.03
CA GLU A 374 3.29 -11.40 -2.36
C GLU A 374 3.51 -9.90 -2.58
N LEU A 375 3.33 -9.41 -3.80
CA LEU A 375 3.50 -8.01 -4.14
C LEU A 375 2.50 -7.13 -3.39
N THR A 376 1.21 -7.48 -3.46
CA THR A 376 0.15 -6.71 -2.80
C THR A 376 0.31 -6.70 -1.28
N ARG A 377 0.58 -7.86 -0.67
CA ARG A 377 0.79 -7.95 0.79
C ARG A 377 1.98 -7.13 1.26
N ARG A 378 3.17 -7.31 0.66
CA ARG A 378 4.39 -6.61 1.12
C ARG A 378 4.26 -5.08 0.95
N VAL A 379 3.59 -4.62 -0.10
CA VAL A 379 3.36 -3.18 -0.30
C VAL A 379 2.32 -2.65 0.67
N ALA A 380 1.24 -3.40 0.93
CA ALA A 380 0.23 -3.02 1.92
C ALA A 380 0.82 -2.92 3.35
N ASP A 381 1.74 -3.81 3.72
CA ASP A 381 2.39 -3.81 5.03
C ASP A 381 3.33 -2.61 5.24
N GLN A 382 3.98 -2.11 4.18
CA GLN A 382 4.97 -1.03 4.29
C GLN A 382 4.40 0.37 3.99
N GLY A 383 3.41 0.48 3.10
CA GLY A 383 2.73 1.73 2.74
C GLY A 383 3.57 2.77 1.98
N ASN A 384 4.89 2.79 2.19
CA ASN A 384 5.89 3.59 1.47
C ASN A 384 7.14 2.75 1.26
N ALA A 385 7.47 2.41 0.02
CA ALA A 385 8.57 1.49 -0.27
C ALA A 385 9.19 1.71 -1.65
N ILE A 386 10.43 1.22 -1.81
CA ILE A 386 11.00 0.94 -3.12
C ILE A 386 10.72 -0.52 -3.48
N VAL A 387 10.02 -0.75 -4.57
CA VAL A 387 9.78 -2.09 -5.13
C VAL A 387 10.82 -2.34 -6.22
N LEU A 388 11.77 -3.24 -5.94
CA LEU A 388 12.80 -3.67 -6.86
C LEU A 388 12.40 -4.97 -7.56
N LEU A 389 12.15 -4.89 -8.87
CA LEU A 389 11.87 -6.00 -9.77
C LEU A 389 13.14 -6.32 -10.56
N ASP A 390 13.92 -7.30 -10.08
CA ASP A 390 15.25 -7.61 -10.61
C ASP A 390 15.16 -8.56 -11.83
N GLU A 391 15.80 -8.21 -12.94
CA GLU A 391 15.81 -8.96 -14.21
C GLU A 391 14.39 -9.23 -14.75
N VAL A 392 13.57 -8.17 -14.88
CA VAL A 392 12.14 -8.28 -15.23
C VAL A 392 11.88 -8.98 -16.57
N GLU A 393 12.85 -9.01 -17.50
CA GLU A 393 12.75 -9.79 -18.74
C GLU A 393 12.66 -11.31 -18.53
N LYS A 394 12.97 -11.81 -17.32
CA LYS A 394 12.91 -13.24 -16.96
C LYS A 394 11.53 -13.69 -16.49
N ALA A 395 10.65 -12.75 -16.13
CA ALA A 395 9.30 -13.07 -15.69
C ALA A 395 8.42 -13.58 -16.83
N ASP A 396 7.36 -14.32 -16.47
CA ASP A 396 6.31 -14.65 -17.42
C ASP A 396 5.57 -13.40 -17.94
N ARG A 397 5.03 -13.48 -19.16
CA ARG A 397 4.29 -12.38 -19.80
C ARG A 397 3.04 -11.97 -19.04
N ALA A 398 2.36 -12.90 -18.35
CA ALA A 398 1.19 -12.56 -17.54
C ALA A 398 1.55 -11.62 -16.39
N ILE A 399 2.74 -11.77 -15.81
CA ILE A 399 3.25 -10.88 -14.75
C ILE A 399 3.59 -9.51 -15.32
N ALA A 400 4.23 -9.44 -16.48
CA ALA A 400 4.47 -8.17 -17.16
C ALA A 400 3.16 -7.39 -17.42
N ARG A 401 2.09 -8.09 -17.82
CA ARG A 401 0.76 -7.47 -18.00
C ARG A 401 0.16 -6.98 -16.69
N LEU A 402 0.28 -7.77 -15.62
CA LEU A 402 -0.17 -7.38 -14.28
C LEU A 402 0.56 -6.12 -13.80
N LEU A 403 1.86 -6.02 -14.05
CA LEU A 403 2.67 -4.85 -13.71
C LEU A 403 2.24 -3.57 -14.45
N LEU A 404 1.60 -3.67 -15.63
CA LEU A 404 1.07 -2.47 -16.31
C LEU A 404 0.08 -1.73 -15.42
N GLN A 405 -0.85 -2.45 -14.78
CA GLN A 405 -1.83 -1.85 -13.88
C GLN A 405 -1.15 -1.11 -12.72
N VAL A 406 -0.09 -1.70 -12.17
CA VAL A 406 0.72 -1.08 -11.11
C VAL A 406 1.42 0.19 -11.60
N LEU A 407 2.03 0.16 -12.78
CA LEU A 407 2.79 1.29 -13.33
C LEU A 407 1.91 2.44 -13.84
N ASP A 408 0.64 2.17 -14.14
CA ASP A 408 -0.31 3.08 -14.78
C ASP A 408 -1.32 3.69 -13.82
N ASP A 409 -1.94 2.84 -13.00
CA ASP A 409 -3.00 3.26 -12.09
C ASP A 409 -2.50 3.32 -10.64
N GLY A 410 -1.27 2.85 -10.40
CA GLY A 410 -0.68 2.78 -9.07
C GLY A 410 -1.52 1.94 -8.12
N ARG A 411 -2.24 0.93 -8.62
CA ARG A 411 -3.20 0.14 -7.88
C ARG A 411 -3.15 -1.32 -8.34
N LEU A 412 -3.37 -2.24 -7.41
CA LEU A 412 -3.49 -3.66 -7.71
C LEU A 412 -4.41 -4.33 -6.69
N SER A 413 -5.28 -5.21 -7.15
CA SER A 413 -6.16 -5.98 -6.26
C SER A 413 -5.44 -7.19 -5.66
N ASP A 414 -5.67 -7.42 -4.36
CA ASP A 414 -5.21 -8.62 -3.66
C ASP A 414 -6.11 -9.84 -3.96
N ASP A 415 -5.84 -10.96 -3.29
CA ASP A 415 -6.58 -12.23 -3.46
C ASP A 415 -8.05 -12.15 -2.98
N TYR A 416 -8.41 -11.10 -2.25
CA TYR A 416 -9.76 -10.82 -1.76
C TYR A 416 -10.42 -9.68 -2.56
N ASN A 417 -9.90 -9.34 -3.75
CA ASN A 417 -10.32 -8.22 -4.58
C ASN A 417 -10.23 -6.84 -3.90
N ARG A 418 -9.46 -6.72 -2.83
CA ARG A 418 -9.24 -5.43 -2.16
C ARG A 418 -8.11 -4.71 -2.87
N GLU A 419 -8.34 -3.44 -3.17
CA GLU A 419 -7.35 -2.63 -3.86
C GLU A 419 -6.23 -2.18 -2.92
N VAL A 420 -4.98 -2.38 -3.35
CA VAL A 420 -3.75 -1.92 -2.68
C VAL A 420 -3.17 -0.76 -3.47
N SER A 421 -2.80 0.32 -2.77
CA SER A 421 -2.20 1.52 -3.38
C SER A 421 -0.68 1.40 -3.49
N PHE A 422 -0.17 1.69 -4.68
CA PHE A 422 1.24 1.84 -5.04
C PHE A 422 1.61 3.30 -5.27
N LEU A 423 0.68 4.25 -5.05
CA LEU A 423 0.87 5.69 -5.29
C LEU A 423 1.94 6.34 -4.39
N ASN A 424 2.39 5.61 -3.37
CA ASN A 424 3.48 5.99 -2.49
C ASN A 424 4.70 5.06 -2.62
N THR A 425 4.90 4.46 -3.80
CA THR A 425 6.01 3.56 -4.05
C THR A 425 6.92 4.10 -5.15
N TYR A 426 8.20 3.75 -5.07
CA TYR A 426 9.14 3.87 -6.18
C TYR A 426 9.29 2.50 -6.81
N ILE A 427 8.93 2.35 -8.08
CA ILE A 427 9.10 1.08 -8.80
C ILE A 427 10.44 1.13 -9.53
N VAL A 428 11.35 0.22 -9.22
CA VAL A 428 12.62 0.06 -9.91
C VAL A 428 12.64 -1.30 -10.58
N MET A 429 12.65 -1.30 -11.91
CA MET A 429 12.91 -2.50 -12.71
C MET A 429 14.37 -2.55 -13.10
N THR A 430 14.99 -3.73 -13.12
CA THR A 430 16.33 -3.91 -13.71
C THR A 430 16.25 -4.80 -14.93
N THR A 431 17.14 -4.55 -15.89
CA THR A 431 17.35 -5.41 -17.06
C THR A 431 18.83 -5.48 -17.44
N ASN A 432 19.26 -6.63 -17.96
CA ASN A 432 20.60 -6.79 -18.52
C ASN A 432 20.67 -6.42 -20.02
N ALA A 433 19.53 -6.16 -20.65
CA ALA A 433 19.46 -5.65 -22.01
C ALA A 433 20.08 -4.24 -22.12
N GLY A 434 20.56 -3.86 -23.31
CA GLY A 434 21.21 -2.56 -23.55
C GLY A 434 22.73 -2.55 -23.37
N SER A 435 23.30 -3.59 -22.77
CA SER A 435 24.74 -3.70 -22.42
C SER A 435 25.70 -3.57 -23.62
N GLU A 436 25.31 -4.10 -24.79
CA GLU A 436 26.10 -4.12 -26.02
C GLU A 436 26.32 -2.73 -26.65
N ILE A 437 25.47 -1.75 -26.33
CA ILE A 437 25.58 -0.40 -26.86
C ILE A 437 26.74 0.35 -26.20
N PHE A 438 27.04 0.01 -24.94
CA PHE A 438 28.14 0.60 -24.21
C PHE A 438 29.51 0.19 -24.79
N GLU A 439 29.63 -1.03 -25.32
CA GLU A 439 30.85 -1.49 -26.01
C GLU A 439 31.09 -0.72 -27.32
N THR A 440 30.01 -0.41 -28.04
CA THR A 440 30.11 0.29 -29.32
C THR A 440 30.54 1.75 -29.12
N ILE A 441 30.06 2.41 -28.07
CA ILE A 441 30.33 3.85 -27.82
C ILE A 441 31.66 4.08 -27.10
N SER A 442 32.13 3.13 -26.29
CA SER A 442 33.46 3.20 -25.68
C SER A 442 34.59 3.30 -26.72
N ASN A 443 34.34 2.85 -27.96
CA ASN A 443 35.26 3.01 -29.08
C ASN A 443 35.20 4.39 -29.77
N TYR A 444 34.20 5.23 -29.47
CA TYR A 444 33.97 6.52 -30.15
C TYR A 444 34.08 7.76 -29.23
N ALA A 445 34.11 7.61 -27.91
CA ALA A 445 34.18 8.73 -26.98
C ALA A 445 35.63 8.97 -26.49
N THR A 446 36.39 9.78 -27.24
CA THR A 446 37.73 10.25 -26.84
C THR A 446 37.73 11.66 -26.24
N ASP A 447 36.61 12.38 -26.22
CA ASP A 447 36.54 13.76 -25.72
C ASP A 447 35.39 13.96 -24.71
N ASP A 448 35.77 14.38 -23.51
CA ASP A 448 34.94 14.57 -22.29
C ASP A 448 33.98 15.78 -22.32
N THR A 449 33.65 16.31 -23.50
CA THR A 449 32.66 17.40 -23.66
C THR A 449 31.46 16.92 -24.46
N GLY A 450 30.59 16.16 -23.80
CA GLY A 450 29.39 15.60 -24.41
C GLY A 450 28.31 16.65 -24.69
N ASP A 451 28.17 17.02 -25.96
CA ASP A 451 27.05 17.80 -26.49
C ASP A 451 25.72 17.03 -26.27
N GLY A 452 24.66 17.71 -25.80
CA GLY A 452 23.41 17.06 -25.36
C GLY A 452 22.66 16.23 -26.41
N ARG A 453 23.09 16.28 -27.68
CA ARG A 453 22.59 15.43 -28.77
C ARG A 453 23.11 13.99 -28.67
N ALA A 454 24.37 13.80 -28.28
CA ALA A 454 24.98 12.48 -28.16
C ALA A 454 24.27 11.60 -27.11
N ILE A 455 23.83 12.21 -26.00
CA ILE A 455 23.07 11.53 -24.94
C ILE A 455 21.68 11.09 -25.45
N LYS A 456 21.02 11.90 -26.29
CA LYS A 456 19.71 11.55 -26.85
C LYS A 456 19.80 10.37 -27.82
N ASP A 457 20.78 10.39 -28.70
CA ASP A 457 21.00 9.29 -29.64
C ASP A 457 21.40 8.00 -28.90
N PHE A 458 22.17 8.13 -27.83
CA PHE A 458 22.52 7.03 -26.95
C PHE A 458 21.30 6.37 -26.29
N ILE A 459 20.41 7.17 -25.68
CA ILE A 459 19.19 6.65 -25.04
C ILE A 459 18.27 5.99 -26.08
N LYS A 460 18.16 6.56 -27.28
CA LYS A 460 17.37 5.99 -28.37
C LYS A 460 17.88 4.61 -28.80
N ASN A 461 19.20 4.46 -28.87
CA ASN A 461 19.82 3.17 -29.15
C ASN A 461 19.51 2.16 -28.04
N ILE A 462 19.65 2.57 -26.77
CA ILE A 462 19.33 1.72 -25.61
C ILE A 462 17.90 1.22 -25.67
N HIS A 463 16.96 2.11 -25.93
CA HIS A 463 15.54 1.77 -26.06
C HIS A 463 15.28 0.74 -27.18
N THR A 464 16.00 0.85 -28.30
CA THR A 464 15.89 -0.09 -29.43
C THR A 464 16.47 -1.46 -29.08
N SER A 465 17.62 -1.51 -28.40
CA SER A 465 18.23 -2.77 -27.93
C SER A 465 17.34 -3.50 -26.94
N ILE A 466 16.78 -2.79 -25.95
CA ILE A 466 15.92 -3.37 -24.92
C ILE A 466 14.73 -4.09 -25.56
N LYS A 467 14.07 -3.45 -26.54
CA LYS A 467 12.97 -4.06 -27.31
C LYS A 467 13.39 -5.33 -28.04
N ASN A 468 14.56 -5.32 -28.66
CA ASN A 468 15.04 -6.47 -29.43
C ASN A 468 15.45 -7.67 -28.55
N LYS A 469 15.80 -7.43 -27.28
CA LYS A 469 16.25 -8.46 -26.32
C LYS A 469 15.13 -9.09 -25.49
N GLY A 470 13.87 -8.94 -25.92
CA GLY A 470 12.74 -9.62 -25.30
C GLY A 470 12.19 -8.95 -24.05
N PHE A 471 12.65 -7.75 -23.70
CA PHE A 471 12.00 -6.95 -22.68
C PHE A 471 10.57 -6.59 -23.14
N PRO A 472 9.55 -6.70 -22.28
CA PRO A 472 8.17 -6.38 -22.66
C PRO A 472 8.02 -4.93 -23.13
N PRO A 473 7.73 -4.67 -24.42
CA PRO A 473 7.69 -3.31 -24.95
C PRO A 473 6.58 -2.46 -24.34
N GLU A 474 5.50 -3.09 -23.86
CA GLU A 474 4.42 -2.46 -23.11
C GLU A 474 4.89 -1.77 -21.82
N LEU A 475 5.88 -2.36 -21.11
CA LEU A 475 6.42 -1.79 -19.88
C LEU A 475 7.25 -0.53 -20.15
N LEU A 476 7.96 -0.47 -21.29
CA LEU A 476 8.80 0.68 -21.65
C LEU A 476 8.01 1.97 -21.75
N GLY A 477 6.77 1.91 -22.23
CA GLY A 477 5.90 3.08 -22.33
C GLY A 477 5.46 3.65 -20.97
N ARG A 478 5.65 2.89 -19.88
CA ARG A 478 5.21 3.25 -18.52
C ARG A 478 6.37 3.57 -17.58
N VAL A 479 7.61 3.49 -18.08
CA VAL A 479 8.81 3.93 -17.38
C VAL A 479 8.90 5.46 -17.48
N ASP A 480 9.14 6.12 -16.35
CA ASP A 480 9.37 7.56 -16.34
C ASP A 480 10.80 7.91 -16.77
N GLU A 481 11.78 7.12 -16.32
CA GLU A 481 13.20 7.30 -16.66
C GLU A 481 13.93 5.97 -16.89
N ILE A 482 14.64 5.88 -18.02
CA ILE A 482 15.59 4.80 -18.29
C ILE A 482 16.95 5.24 -17.76
N VAL A 483 17.51 4.47 -16.84
CA VAL A 483 18.74 4.77 -16.13
C VAL A 483 19.87 3.87 -16.66
N PRO A 484 20.77 4.40 -17.51
CA PRO A 484 21.85 3.63 -18.09
C PRO A 484 23.02 3.43 -17.11
N PHE A 485 23.47 2.19 -16.98
CA PHE A 485 24.67 1.82 -16.22
C PHE A 485 25.79 1.39 -17.15
N GLN A 486 26.93 2.06 -17.02
CA GLN A 486 28.09 1.81 -17.85
C GLN A 486 28.93 0.65 -17.28
N PRO A 487 29.62 -0.13 -18.14
CA PRO A 487 30.66 -1.04 -17.70
C PRO A 487 31.71 -0.32 -16.83
N LEU A 488 32.19 -0.99 -15.78
CA LEU A 488 33.17 -0.41 -14.87
C LEU A 488 34.57 -0.46 -15.49
N SER A 489 35.26 0.68 -15.56
CA SER A 489 36.68 0.73 -15.94
C SER A 489 37.56 -0.06 -14.97
N GLU A 490 38.71 -0.57 -15.42
CA GLU A 490 39.68 -1.26 -14.55
C GLU A 490 40.06 -0.40 -13.33
N THR A 491 40.28 0.90 -13.54
CA THR A 491 40.57 1.86 -12.46
C THR A 491 39.44 2.00 -11.44
N THR A 492 38.19 1.87 -11.88
CA THR A 492 37.04 1.87 -10.97
C THR A 492 36.93 0.54 -10.22
N GLN A 493 37.13 -0.58 -10.91
CA GLN A 493 37.12 -1.90 -10.28
C GLN A 493 38.19 -1.99 -9.18
N ASP A 494 39.39 -1.47 -9.45
CA ASP A 494 40.49 -1.34 -8.49
C ASP A 494 40.08 -0.55 -7.24
N ARG A 495 39.45 0.63 -7.42
CA ARG A 495 38.94 1.42 -6.30
C ARG A 495 37.88 0.68 -5.47
N ILE A 496 36.97 -0.05 -6.12
CA ILE A 496 35.92 -0.83 -5.45
C ILE A 496 36.53 -1.95 -4.61
N ILE A 497 37.44 -2.73 -5.18
CA ILE A 497 38.09 -3.84 -4.48
C ILE A 497 39.00 -3.33 -3.35
N THR A 498 39.72 -2.23 -3.57
CA THR A 498 40.53 -1.58 -2.53
C THR A 498 39.67 -1.16 -1.34
N LYS A 499 38.50 -0.56 -1.60
CA LYS A 499 37.55 -0.21 -0.53
C LYS A 499 37.07 -1.44 0.20
N LYS A 500 36.69 -2.51 -0.51
CA LYS A 500 36.22 -3.77 0.10
C LYS A 500 37.28 -4.46 0.95
N LEU A 501 38.55 -4.46 0.52
CA LEU A 501 39.66 -4.97 1.32
C LEU A 501 39.86 -4.16 2.60
N LYS A 502 39.73 -2.83 2.55
CA LYS A 502 39.76 -1.98 3.74
C LYS A 502 38.59 -2.26 4.69
N ASP A 503 37.39 -2.48 4.16
CA ASP A 503 36.22 -2.86 4.95
C ASP A 503 36.48 -4.19 5.68
N VAL A 504 37.00 -5.20 4.97
CA VAL A 504 37.39 -6.50 5.56
C VAL A 504 38.47 -6.33 6.62
N ALA A 505 39.52 -5.56 6.34
CA ALA A 505 40.60 -5.28 7.30
C ALA A 505 40.05 -4.66 8.59
N SER A 506 39.12 -3.71 8.44
CA SER A 506 38.49 -3.01 9.57
C SER A 506 37.60 -3.97 10.38
N GLU A 507 36.86 -4.86 9.72
CA GLU A 507 36.04 -5.87 10.39
C GLU A 507 36.91 -6.89 11.15
N VAL A 508 37.99 -7.37 10.54
CA VAL A 508 38.97 -8.28 11.15
C VAL A 508 39.60 -7.63 12.38
N TYR A 509 40.01 -6.37 12.28
CA TYR A 509 40.55 -5.63 13.42
C TYR A 509 39.52 -5.44 14.54
N ALA A 510 38.30 -5.01 14.20
CA ALA A 510 37.26 -4.75 15.20
C ALA A 510 36.85 -6.00 15.99
N ARG A 511 36.80 -7.17 15.33
CA ARG A 511 36.37 -8.42 15.98
C ARG A 511 37.51 -9.21 16.63
N HIS A 512 38.70 -9.18 16.04
CA HIS A 512 39.80 -10.05 16.44
C HIS A 512 41.04 -9.29 16.92
N GLY A 513 41.06 -7.95 16.83
CA GLY A 513 42.23 -7.15 17.17
C GLY A 513 43.45 -7.45 16.29
N VAL A 514 43.22 -7.96 15.07
CA VAL A 514 44.27 -8.33 14.11
C VAL A 514 44.41 -7.22 13.07
N VAL A 515 45.60 -6.66 12.95
CA VAL A 515 45.96 -5.71 11.89
C VAL A 515 46.25 -6.52 10.62
N MET A 516 45.55 -6.17 9.53
CA MET A 516 45.67 -6.85 8.25
C MET A 516 46.32 -5.92 7.22
N HIS A 517 47.50 -6.30 6.75
CA HIS A 517 48.18 -5.66 5.63
C HIS A 517 47.98 -6.47 4.35
N CYS A 518 47.83 -5.81 3.21
CA CYS A 518 47.64 -6.48 1.93
C CYS A 518 48.68 -6.01 0.91
N SER A 519 49.32 -6.99 0.26
CA SER A 519 50.19 -6.79 -0.89
C SER A 519 49.41 -6.31 -2.12
N HIS A 520 50.03 -5.47 -2.96
CA HIS A 520 49.46 -5.07 -4.26
C HIS A 520 49.15 -6.29 -5.16
N LYS A 521 49.89 -7.40 -5.00
CA LYS A 521 49.65 -8.64 -5.74
C LYS A 521 48.27 -9.24 -5.49
N VAL A 522 47.68 -9.01 -4.33
CA VAL A 522 46.32 -9.47 -4.00
C VAL A 522 45.30 -8.79 -4.91
N MET A 523 45.49 -7.50 -5.21
CA MET A 523 44.62 -6.75 -6.12
C MET A 523 44.66 -7.32 -7.54
N GLU A 524 45.88 -7.52 -8.06
CA GLU A 524 46.10 -8.06 -9.40
C GLU A 524 45.52 -9.48 -9.54
N PHE A 525 45.70 -10.33 -8.52
CA PHE A 525 45.11 -11.66 -8.47
C PHE A 525 43.58 -11.64 -8.54
N LEU A 526 42.94 -10.75 -7.78
CA LEU A 526 41.47 -10.67 -7.71
C LEU A 526 40.84 -10.08 -8.98
N LEU A 527 41.50 -9.16 -9.67
CA LEU A 527 40.97 -8.45 -10.84
C LEU A 527 41.33 -9.11 -12.17
N VAL A 528 42.49 -9.73 -12.28
CA VAL A 528 43.02 -10.25 -13.56
C VAL A 528 42.91 -11.77 -13.60
N ASP A 529 43.47 -12.46 -12.60
CA ASP A 529 43.64 -13.92 -12.65
C ASP A 529 42.32 -14.68 -12.48
N GLN A 530 41.47 -14.22 -11.55
CA GLN A 530 40.22 -14.90 -11.18
C GLN A 530 39.00 -14.51 -12.03
N VAL A 531 39.05 -13.36 -12.72
CA VAL A 531 37.93 -12.89 -13.56
C VAL A 531 37.89 -13.65 -14.90
N GLU A 532 39.03 -14.00 -15.48
CA GLU A 532 39.10 -14.79 -16.73
C GLU A 532 38.65 -16.25 -16.58
N GLU A 533 38.68 -16.83 -15.38
CA GLU A 533 38.16 -18.18 -15.12
C GLU A 533 36.62 -18.24 -15.17
N SER A 534 35.97 -17.09 -15.02
CA SER A 534 34.53 -16.94 -14.89
C SER A 534 33.95 -16.18 -16.09
N ALA A 535 34.20 -16.68 -17.31
CA ALA A 535 33.89 -16.00 -18.59
C ALA A 535 32.42 -15.53 -18.75
N GLU A 536 31.50 -15.96 -17.89
CA GLU A 536 30.08 -15.56 -17.91
C GLU A 536 29.65 -14.66 -16.73
N SER A 537 30.56 -14.22 -15.84
CA SER A 537 30.16 -13.48 -14.62
C SER A 537 31.01 -12.25 -14.27
N GLY A 538 30.72 -11.15 -14.97
CA GLY A 538 30.22 -9.92 -14.35
C GLY A 538 31.14 -9.12 -13.42
N GLY A 539 32.07 -8.35 -14.01
CA GLY A 539 32.65 -7.12 -13.45
C GLY A 539 33.06 -7.18 -11.98
N ALA A 540 32.84 -6.08 -11.23
CA ALA A 540 33.21 -5.97 -9.82
C ALA A 540 32.58 -7.04 -8.90
N ARG A 541 31.45 -7.66 -9.30
CA ARG A 541 30.78 -8.71 -8.53
C ARG A 541 31.57 -10.03 -8.55
N GLY A 542 32.24 -10.35 -9.65
CA GLY A 542 33.16 -11.49 -9.75
C GLY A 542 34.34 -11.31 -8.77
N ALA A 543 35.03 -10.17 -8.86
CA ALA A 543 36.16 -9.86 -8.00
C ALA A 543 35.80 -9.81 -6.49
N VAL A 544 34.61 -9.29 -6.12
CA VAL A 544 34.13 -9.32 -4.72
C VAL A 544 33.85 -10.75 -4.24
N ARG A 545 33.34 -11.63 -5.11
CA ARG A 545 33.16 -13.06 -4.76
C ARG A 545 34.51 -13.76 -4.58
N SER A 546 35.47 -13.50 -5.46
CA SER A 546 36.84 -14.02 -5.33
C SER A 546 37.51 -13.51 -4.07
N LEU A 547 37.30 -12.24 -3.69
CA LEU A 547 37.80 -11.69 -2.43
C LEU A 547 37.30 -12.49 -1.22
N GLN A 548 36.00 -12.77 -1.17
CA GLN A 548 35.41 -13.58 -0.09
C GLN A 548 35.97 -15.00 -0.09
N ARG A 549 36.00 -15.66 -1.26
CA ARG A 549 36.40 -17.07 -1.37
C ARG A 549 37.89 -17.27 -1.09
N GLU A 550 38.76 -16.43 -1.65
CA GLU A 550 40.21 -16.64 -1.64
C GLU A 550 40.91 -15.88 -0.50
N VAL A 551 40.49 -14.65 -0.19
CA VAL A 551 41.18 -13.84 0.83
C VAL A 551 40.54 -14.03 2.19
N VAL A 552 39.22 -13.83 2.31
CA VAL A 552 38.54 -13.88 3.62
C VAL A 552 38.62 -15.28 4.22
N THR A 553 38.44 -16.32 3.41
CA THR A 553 38.59 -17.72 3.87
C THR A 553 39.98 -18.02 4.42
N GLU A 554 41.04 -17.59 3.73
CA GLU A 554 42.42 -17.83 4.16
C GLU A 554 42.76 -17.02 5.42
N VAL A 555 42.32 -15.76 5.49
CA VAL A 555 42.45 -14.93 6.70
C VAL A 555 41.73 -15.57 7.88
N ALA A 556 40.48 -16.02 7.70
CA ALA A 556 39.72 -16.67 8.77
C ALA A 556 40.37 -17.99 9.23
N THR A 557 40.85 -18.80 8.28
CA THR A 557 41.57 -20.05 8.58
C THR A 557 42.85 -19.76 9.38
N PHE A 558 43.60 -18.74 8.99
CA PHE A 558 44.82 -18.33 9.68
C PHE A 558 44.54 -17.84 11.11
N ILE A 559 43.56 -16.95 11.29
CA ILE A 559 43.18 -16.41 12.61
C ILE A 559 42.73 -17.52 13.56
N ASN A 560 41.95 -18.49 13.06
CA ASN A 560 41.52 -19.63 13.87
C ASN A 560 42.66 -20.58 14.24
N THR A 561 43.66 -20.72 13.36
CA THR A 561 44.82 -21.58 13.59
C THR A 561 45.84 -20.94 14.54
N TYR A 562 45.98 -19.60 14.46
CA TYR A 562 46.98 -18.82 15.20
C TYR A 562 46.34 -17.63 15.94
N PRO A 563 45.51 -17.88 16.96
CA PRO A 563 44.73 -16.84 17.66
C PRO A 563 45.60 -15.83 18.43
N GLU A 564 46.87 -16.13 18.67
CA GLU A 564 47.84 -15.26 19.33
C GLU A 564 48.38 -14.15 18.42
N VAL A 565 48.30 -14.33 17.10
CA VAL A 565 48.87 -13.38 16.12
C VAL A 565 47.97 -12.16 16.00
N ARG A 566 48.56 -10.97 16.10
CA ARG A 566 47.85 -9.67 16.00
C ARG A 566 48.19 -8.87 14.75
N ASP A 567 49.15 -9.34 13.96
CA ASP A 567 49.60 -8.65 12.76
C ASP A 567 49.86 -9.66 11.64
N ILE A 568 49.14 -9.50 10.53
CA ILE A 568 49.16 -10.43 9.40
C ILE A 568 49.40 -9.69 8.08
N TYR A 569 50.14 -10.33 7.19
CA TYR A 569 50.39 -9.85 5.83
C TYR A 569 49.80 -10.83 4.81
N VAL A 570 48.78 -10.35 4.08
CA VAL A 570 48.12 -11.06 2.99
C VAL A 570 48.89 -10.82 1.70
N ASP A 571 49.37 -11.89 1.08
CA ASP A 571 50.15 -11.86 -0.16
C ASP A 571 49.68 -12.94 -1.13
N VAL A 572 50.24 -12.97 -2.33
CA VAL A 572 49.96 -14.01 -3.33
C VAL A 572 51.26 -14.72 -3.68
N ASP A 573 51.25 -16.05 -3.60
CA ASP A 573 52.34 -16.93 -4.00
C ASP A 573 51.96 -17.74 -5.24
N GLY A 574 52.94 -18.13 -6.06
CA GLY A 574 52.73 -18.80 -7.35
C GLY A 574 52.71 -17.87 -8.56
N GLN A 575 52.48 -18.44 -9.76
CA GLN A 575 52.44 -17.69 -11.02
C GLN A 575 50.99 -17.36 -11.41
N MET A 576 50.69 -16.07 -11.57
CA MET A 576 49.42 -15.58 -12.12
C MET A 576 49.38 -15.75 -13.64
N ARG A 577 48.17 -15.78 -14.20
CA ARG A 577 47.95 -15.75 -15.65
C ARG A 577 48.53 -14.50 -16.27
N ASN A 578 49.04 -14.65 -17.47
CA ASN A 578 49.43 -13.54 -18.33
C ASN A 578 49.14 -13.89 -19.80
N LYS A 579 49.38 -12.94 -20.72
CA LYS A 579 49.10 -13.12 -22.16
C LYS A 579 49.76 -14.37 -22.79
N THR A 580 50.80 -14.91 -22.17
CA THR A 580 51.57 -16.09 -22.63
C THR A 580 51.28 -17.38 -21.86
N ASN A 581 50.77 -17.30 -20.62
CA ASN A 581 50.48 -18.45 -19.77
C ASN A 581 49.04 -18.39 -19.24
N ARG A 582 48.20 -19.30 -19.73
CA ARG A 582 46.77 -19.38 -19.39
C ARG A 582 46.46 -20.22 -18.15
N VAL A 583 47.46 -20.87 -17.55
CA VAL A 583 47.29 -21.69 -16.35
C VAL A 583 47.81 -20.91 -15.14
N SER A 584 46.93 -20.61 -14.18
CA SER A 584 47.31 -19.99 -12.91
C SER A 584 47.74 -21.07 -11.91
N THR A 585 48.79 -20.78 -11.15
CA THR A 585 49.16 -21.51 -9.92
C THR A 585 49.12 -20.58 -8.69
N ALA A 586 48.63 -19.35 -8.88
CA ALA A 586 48.61 -18.34 -7.84
C ALA A 586 47.59 -18.66 -6.74
N ARG A 587 47.98 -18.48 -5.48
CA ARG A 587 47.11 -18.64 -4.31
C ARG A 587 47.40 -17.59 -3.26
N VAL A 588 46.37 -17.21 -2.51
CA VAL A 588 46.52 -16.31 -1.37
C VAL A 588 47.30 -17.03 -0.27
N VAL A 589 48.25 -16.32 0.33
CA VAL A 589 49.03 -16.79 1.48
C VAL A 589 49.03 -15.74 2.57
N ILE A 590 48.90 -16.19 3.82
CA ILE A 590 48.92 -15.33 5.01
C ILE A 590 50.25 -15.54 5.73
N LYS A 591 51.00 -14.46 5.91
CA LYS A 591 52.28 -14.45 6.63
C LYS A 591 52.14 -13.69 7.94
N ARG A 592 52.89 -14.10 8.96
CA ARG A 592 53.06 -13.30 10.18
C ARG A 592 53.95 -12.11 9.84
N VAL A 593 53.61 -10.93 10.35
CA VAL A 593 54.55 -9.81 10.34
C VAL A 593 55.53 -10.05 11.49
N GLU A 594 56.72 -10.56 11.19
CA GLU A 594 57.81 -10.60 12.17
C GLU A 594 58.33 -9.17 12.35
N GLY A 595 58.35 -8.70 13.60
CA GLY A 595 58.74 -7.34 13.98
C GLY A 595 60.23 -7.06 13.84
#